data_AF-A0AAY4AYL2-F1
#
_entry.id   AF-A0AAY4AYL2-F1
#
_cell.length_a   1.000
_cell.length_b   1.000
_cell.length_c   1.000
_cell.angle_alpha   90.00
_cell.angle_beta   90.00
_cell.angle_gamma   90.00
#
_symmetry.space_group_name_H-M   'P 1'
#
loop_
_entity.id
_entity.type
_entity.pdbx_description
1 polymer ?
#
loop_
_entity_poly.entity_id
_entity_poly.type
_entity_poly.pdbx_seq_one_letter_code
_entity_poly.pdbx_strand_id
1 'polypeptide(L)'
;MHTAHIHLTTFCIFSADILKRSQDIFSDVHGDFCDIAKILARFDEWRRTFPDSYNNAYISLCLPKLLAPFIRHQLIAGILWRYAEEDFEALPWYSAVETFCHGQGHEEMENMDKKTLPAIIEKTIVPKFKVSFVELAWDPFSHRQSQSLTSLCRRLQEDYSIFSTEKRKPVQSFLESVSERLTIAVDEDVFIPLYPKKCLEDVASPQCKFRDQQFWAAVKLLENIGLWDNLIPEHTLKELALDKLLNRYLIISLLNESNVEFSAEQCKKVAACFPKTWFEENEILPQLKNFCSHVLQTVHSVCKDDVLTSLFIVLAEIGACDDLTAVVEKYNCKHLLDSLKLF
;
A
#
# COMPACT_ATOMS: atom_id res chain seq x y z
N MET A 1 1.32 -17.29 -24.82
CA MET A 1 1.48 -18.45 -23.90
C MET A 1 2.89 -19.05 -23.92
N HIS A 2 3.53 -19.26 -25.09
CA HIS A 2 4.90 -19.80 -25.14
C HIS A 2 5.99 -18.88 -24.53
N THR A 3 5.89 -17.56 -24.72
CA THR A 3 6.84 -16.58 -24.15
C THR A 3 6.79 -16.49 -22.63
N ALA A 4 5.60 -16.53 -22.03
CA ALA A 4 5.44 -16.54 -20.57
C ALA A 4 6.08 -17.80 -19.93
N HIS A 5 5.94 -18.96 -20.57
CA HIS A 5 6.49 -20.22 -20.09
C HIS A 5 8.03 -20.23 -20.11
N ILE A 6 8.66 -19.66 -21.14
CA ILE A 6 10.12 -19.56 -21.26
C ILE A 6 10.70 -18.61 -20.20
N HIS A 7 10.03 -17.49 -19.93
CA HIS A 7 10.42 -16.55 -18.87
C HIS A 7 10.32 -17.16 -17.47
N LEU A 8 9.25 -17.91 -17.17
CA LEU A 8 9.10 -18.64 -15.90
C LEU A 8 10.19 -19.70 -15.71
N THR A 9 10.50 -20.47 -16.74
CA THR A 9 11.51 -21.54 -16.66
C THR A 9 12.93 -20.98 -16.46
N THR A 10 13.25 -19.88 -17.15
CA THR A 10 14.55 -19.19 -17.05
C THR A 10 14.72 -18.53 -15.68
N PHE A 11 13.65 -17.92 -15.15
CA PHE A 11 13.63 -17.36 -13.80
C PHE A 11 13.88 -18.44 -12.75
N CYS A 12 13.17 -19.57 -12.80
CA CYS A 12 13.35 -20.68 -11.85
C CYS A 12 14.79 -21.23 -11.84
N ILE A 13 15.43 -21.37 -13.01
CA ILE A 13 16.82 -21.86 -13.11
C ILE A 13 17.79 -20.85 -12.49
N PHE A 14 17.64 -19.56 -12.81
CA PHE A 14 18.50 -18.51 -12.26
C PHE A 14 18.33 -18.38 -10.74
N SER A 15 17.10 -18.48 -10.24
CA SER A 15 16.80 -18.48 -8.81
C SER A 15 17.42 -19.68 -8.09
N ALA A 16 17.38 -20.87 -8.68
CA ALA A 16 18.00 -22.06 -8.11
C ALA A 16 19.53 -21.95 -8.03
N ASP A 17 20.17 -21.33 -9.02
CA ASP A 17 21.62 -21.08 -9.01
C ASP A 17 22.01 -20.05 -7.92
N ILE A 18 21.24 -18.97 -7.77
CA ILE A 18 21.45 -17.99 -6.67
C ILE A 18 21.32 -18.67 -5.31
N LEU A 19 20.29 -19.48 -5.11
CA LEU A 19 20.09 -20.22 -3.87
C LEU A 19 21.27 -21.15 -3.57
N LYS A 20 21.72 -21.91 -4.58
CA LYS A 20 22.86 -22.82 -4.43
C LYS A 20 24.11 -22.06 -4.02
N ARG A 21 24.47 -20.99 -4.73
CA ARG A 21 25.64 -20.15 -4.40
C ARG A 21 25.50 -19.48 -3.04
N SER A 22 24.28 -19.16 -2.61
CA SER A 22 24.05 -18.58 -1.28
C SER A 22 24.43 -19.56 -0.16
N GLN A 23 24.27 -20.87 -0.37
CA GLN A 23 24.64 -21.89 0.63
C GLN A 23 26.16 -21.93 0.86
N ASP A 24 26.96 -21.55 -0.14
CA ASP A 24 28.41 -21.57 -0.06
C ASP A 24 28.99 -20.35 0.72
N ILE A 25 28.17 -19.30 0.98
CA ILE A 25 28.61 -18.03 1.61
C ILE A 25 29.22 -18.23 3.01
N PHE A 26 28.76 -19.24 3.75
CA PHE A 26 29.26 -19.56 5.10
C PHE A 26 29.95 -20.93 5.17
N SER A 27 30.33 -21.50 4.02
CA SER A 27 30.92 -22.85 3.94
C SER A 27 32.27 -22.97 4.66
N ASP A 28 32.99 -21.86 4.82
CA ASP A 28 34.29 -21.75 5.48
C ASP A 28 34.19 -21.25 6.93
N VAL A 29 32.98 -20.97 7.43
CA VAL A 29 32.72 -20.47 8.78
C VAL A 29 32.31 -21.60 9.70
N HIS A 30 32.89 -21.66 10.90
CA HIS A 30 32.50 -22.64 11.91
C HIS A 30 31.03 -22.42 12.31
N GLY A 31 30.27 -23.50 12.45
CA GLY A 31 28.81 -23.48 12.62
C GLY A 31 28.30 -22.63 13.79
N ASP A 32 29.15 -22.39 14.79
CA ASP A 32 28.84 -21.56 15.97
C ASP A 32 28.85 -20.06 15.69
N PHE A 33 29.38 -19.64 14.55
CA PHE A 33 29.48 -18.24 14.11
C PHE A 33 28.65 -17.93 12.86
N CYS A 34 27.91 -18.92 12.31
CA CYS A 34 26.99 -18.71 11.19
C CYS A 34 25.51 -18.88 11.58
N ASP A 35 25.22 -19.53 12.71
CA ASP A 35 23.86 -19.73 13.22
C ASP A 35 23.47 -18.64 14.21
N ILE A 36 22.43 -17.87 13.88
CA ILE A 36 21.92 -16.77 14.69
C ILE A 36 21.53 -17.23 16.10
N ALA A 37 20.92 -18.42 16.25
CA ALA A 37 20.52 -18.93 17.55
C ALA A 37 21.74 -19.23 18.44
N LYS A 38 22.81 -19.78 17.86
CA LYS A 38 24.06 -20.05 18.59
C LYS A 38 24.81 -18.77 18.95
N ILE A 39 24.85 -17.79 18.05
CA ILE A 39 25.44 -16.48 18.30
C ILE A 39 24.70 -15.81 19.48
N LEU A 40 23.37 -15.79 19.44
CA LEU A 40 22.55 -15.21 20.50
C LEU A 40 22.69 -15.95 21.83
N ALA A 41 22.85 -17.28 21.82
CA ALA A 41 23.11 -18.06 23.04
C ALA A 41 24.41 -17.63 23.74
N ARG A 42 25.46 -17.28 22.99
CA ARG A 42 26.71 -16.75 23.56
C ARG A 42 26.54 -15.34 24.13
N PHE A 43 25.77 -14.49 23.47
CA PHE A 43 25.45 -13.17 24.02
C PHE A 43 24.58 -13.26 25.27
N ASP A 44 23.67 -14.23 25.33
CA ASP A 44 22.83 -14.51 26.50
C ASP A 44 23.65 -15.05 27.67
N GLU A 45 24.60 -15.96 27.41
CA GLU A 45 25.59 -16.41 28.40
C GLU A 45 26.39 -15.22 28.95
N TRP A 46 26.93 -14.37 28.08
CA TRP A 46 27.67 -13.18 28.50
C TRP A 46 26.81 -12.22 29.33
N ARG A 47 25.56 -11.96 28.90
CA ARG A 47 24.58 -11.14 29.61
C ARG A 47 24.33 -11.64 31.03
N ARG A 48 24.27 -12.96 31.24
CA ARG A 48 24.02 -13.59 32.54
C ARG A 48 25.26 -13.61 33.44
N THR A 49 26.43 -13.91 32.88
CA THR A 49 27.66 -14.07 33.67
C THR A 49 28.33 -12.72 33.98
N PHE A 50 28.26 -11.74 33.07
CA PHE A 50 28.92 -10.44 33.21
C PHE A 50 28.04 -9.27 32.73
N PRO A 51 26.94 -8.95 33.45
CA PRO A 51 25.97 -7.93 33.03
C PRO A 51 26.58 -6.53 32.87
N ASP A 52 27.47 -6.11 33.78
CA ASP A 52 28.12 -4.80 33.69
C ASP A 52 28.96 -4.67 32.43
N SER A 53 29.70 -5.71 32.07
CA SER A 53 30.50 -5.73 30.85
C SER A 53 29.62 -5.71 29.60
N TYR A 54 28.52 -6.45 29.59
CA TYR A 54 27.55 -6.48 28.50
C TYR A 54 26.91 -5.09 28.27
N ASN A 55 26.44 -4.46 29.35
CA ASN A 55 25.80 -3.14 29.29
C ASN A 55 26.80 -2.04 28.90
N ASN A 56 28.00 -2.05 29.48
CA ASN A 56 29.06 -1.07 29.17
C ASN A 56 29.58 -1.20 27.73
N ALA A 57 29.46 -2.38 27.12
CA ALA A 57 29.80 -2.61 25.71
C ALA A 57 28.65 -2.25 24.74
N TYR A 58 27.49 -1.79 25.26
CA TYR A 58 26.32 -1.40 24.47
C TYR A 58 25.84 -2.49 23.50
N ILE A 59 25.90 -3.75 23.92
CA ILE A 59 25.64 -4.90 23.03
C ILE A 59 24.24 -4.83 22.39
N SER A 60 23.21 -4.43 23.12
CA SER A 60 21.84 -4.25 22.61
C SER A 60 21.76 -3.36 21.36
N LEU A 61 22.63 -2.34 21.27
CA LEU A 61 22.69 -1.41 20.14
C LEU A 61 23.49 -1.97 18.96
N CYS A 62 24.42 -2.88 19.24
CA CYS A 62 25.29 -3.53 18.25
C CYS A 62 24.64 -4.74 17.60
N LEU A 63 23.79 -5.48 18.34
CA LEU A 63 23.14 -6.71 17.88
C LEU A 63 22.42 -6.55 16.52
N PRO A 64 21.60 -5.52 16.27
CA PRO A 64 20.95 -5.36 14.97
C PRO A 64 21.95 -5.28 13.81
N LYS A 65 23.08 -4.60 14.00
CA LYS A 65 24.12 -4.46 12.97
C LYS A 65 24.88 -5.77 12.77
N LEU A 66 25.15 -6.50 13.85
CA LEU A 66 25.87 -7.77 13.83
C LEU A 66 25.05 -8.87 13.16
N LEU A 67 23.74 -8.91 13.42
CA LEU A 67 22.83 -9.93 12.87
C LEU A 67 22.41 -9.64 11.43
N ALA A 68 22.44 -8.37 11.00
CA ALA A 68 22.02 -7.96 9.67
C ALA A 68 22.57 -8.80 8.49
N PRO A 69 23.88 -9.16 8.38
CA PRO A 69 24.37 -9.98 7.28
C PRO A 69 23.74 -11.39 7.25
N PHE A 70 23.56 -12.03 8.41
CA PHE A 70 22.95 -13.36 8.50
C PHE A 70 21.46 -13.33 8.15
N ILE A 71 20.76 -12.30 8.63
CA ILE A 71 19.34 -12.09 8.31
C ILE A 71 19.19 -11.81 6.82
N ARG A 72 20.02 -10.94 6.24
CA ARG A 72 20.00 -10.68 4.79
C ARG A 72 20.26 -11.93 3.96
N HIS A 73 21.15 -12.80 4.43
CA HIS A 73 21.42 -14.10 3.80
C HIS A 73 20.18 -14.99 3.80
N GLN A 74 19.50 -15.16 4.94
CA GLN A 74 18.24 -15.91 5.02
C GLN A 74 17.14 -15.29 4.13
N LEU A 75 17.11 -13.96 4.01
CA LEU A 75 16.20 -13.25 3.12
C LEU A 75 16.53 -13.40 1.62
N ILE A 76 17.71 -13.91 1.23
CA ILE A 76 18.01 -14.21 -0.19
C ILE A 76 17.05 -15.30 -0.68
N ALA A 77 16.91 -16.37 0.10
CA ALA A 77 15.91 -17.39 -0.18
C ALA A 77 14.51 -16.79 -0.16
N GLY A 78 14.30 -15.82 0.72
CA GLY A 78 13.05 -15.11 0.84
C GLY A 78 12.66 -14.11 -0.25
N ILE A 79 13.56 -13.70 -1.14
CA ILE A 79 13.15 -12.91 -2.31
C ILE A 79 12.21 -13.74 -3.23
N LEU A 80 12.25 -15.07 -3.10
CA LEU A 80 11.31 -16.00 -3.74
C LEU A 80 9.96 -16.13 -3.01
N TRP A 81 9.80 -15.55 -1.79
CA TRP A 81 8.52 -15.48 -1.07
C TRP A 81 7.44 -14.72 -1.84
N ARG A 82 7.80 -13.98 -2.90
CA ARG A 82 6.80 -13.41 -3.83
C ARG A 82 5.79 -14.42 -4.38
N TYR A 83 6.05 -15.72 -4.22
CA TYR A 83 5.17 -16.82 -4.62
C TYR A 83 4.67 -17.71 -3.48
N ALA A 84 5.15 -17.50 -2.25
CA ALA A 84 4.74 -18.27 -1.08
C ALA A 84 4.17 -17.30 -0.03
N GLU A 85 2.94 -17.56 0.42
CA GLU A 85 2.19 -16.72 1.37
C GLU A 85 2.80 -16.71 2.80
N GLU A 86 4.08 -17.03 2.92
CA GLU A 86 4.78 -17.14 4.18
C GLU A 86 5.42 -15.81 4.57
N ASP A 87 5.14 -15.40 5.80
CA ASP A 87 5.61 -14.19 6.45
C ASP A 87 7.08 -14.31 6.89
N PHE A 88 7.79 -13.18 7.03
CA PHE A 88 9.21 -13.21 7.44
C PHE A 88 9.38 -13.74 8.87
N GLU A 89 8.32 -13.70 9.67
CA GLU A 89 8.18 -14.20 11.03
C GLU A 89 8.33 -15.74 11.10
N ALA A 90 8.10 -16.45 9.98
CA ALA A 90 8.34 -17.88 9.88
C ALA A 90 9.84 -18.24 9.78
N LEU A 91 10.70 -17.25 9.50
CA LEU A 91 12.13 -17.50 9.32
C LEU A 91 12.82 -17.82 10.66
N PRO A 92 13.82 -18.74 10.67
CA PRO A 92 14.50 -19.15 11.90
C PRO A 92 15.16 -18.00 12.68
N TRP A 93 15.58 -16.94 12.00
CA TRP A 93 16.16 -15.77 12.68
C TRP A 93 15.15 -15.07 13.59
N TYR A 94 13.86 -15.04 13.21
CA TYR A 94 12.83 -14.30 13.93
C TYR A 94 12.62 -14.91 15.31
N SER A 95 12.34 -16.22 15.37
CA SER A 95 12.12 -16.94 16.63
C SER A 95 13.36 -16.93 17.53
N ALA A 96 14.56 -16.99 16.95
CA ALA A 96 15.81 -16.88 17.71
C ALA A 96 15.96 -15.51 18.38
N VAL A 97 15.70 -14.42 17.64
CA VAL A 97 15.77 -13.04 18.16
C VAL A 97 14.66 -12.79 19.18
N GLU A 98 13.44 -13.24 18.90
CA GLU A 98 12.30 -13.11 19.80
C GLU A 98 12.57 -13.82 21.13
N THR A 99 13.09 -15.05 21.09
CA THR A 99 13.50 -15.80 22.28
C THR A 99 14.60 -15.08 23.05
N PHE A 100 15.55 -14.44 22.38
CA PHE A 100 16.59 -13.66 23.04
C PHE A 100 16.05 -12.39 23.74
N CYS A 101 15.06 -11.73 23.11
CA CYS A 101 14.46 -10.50 23.62
C CYS A 101 13.45 -10.74 24.77
N HIS A 102 12.71 -11.84 24.73
CA HIS A 102 11.57 -12.11 25.63
C HIS A 102 11.68 -13.42 26.43
N GLY A 103 12.66 -14.27 26.15
CA GLY A 103 12.79 -15.58 26.79
C GLY A 103 13.29 -15.52 28.23
N GLN A 104 12.75 -16.43 29.05
CA GLN A 104 13.17 -16.83 30.40
C GLN A 104 13.23 -15.73 31.49
N GLY A 105 12.07 -15.38 32.06
CA GLY A 105 11.95 -14.86 33.44
C GLY A 105 12.63 -13.52 33.73
N HIS A 106 13.03 -12.78 32.70
CA HIS A 106 13.69 -11.48 32.82
C HIS A 106 12.63 -10.36 32.92
N GLU A 107 11.89 -10.32 34.03
CA GLU A 107 10.77 -9.39 34.21
C GLU A 107 11.16 -7.94 34.57
N GLU A 108 12.40 -7.63 34.98
CA GLU A 108 12.60 -6.37 35.73
C GLU A 108 13.77 -5.46 35.32
N MET A 109 14.34 -5.57 34.11
CA MET A 109 15.18 -4.49 33.57
C MET A 109 14.53 -3.90 32.33
N GLU A 110 14.56 -2.58 32.22
CA GLU A 110 14.31 -1.81 30.99
C GLU A 110 15.31 -2.26 29.92
N ASN A 111 15.08 -3.45 29.36
CA ASN A 111 16.12 -4.14 28.63
C ASN A 111 16.17 -3.51 27.24
N MET A 112 17.25 -2.78 26.96
CA MET A 112 17.54 -2.21 25.64
C MET A 112 17.51 -3.30 24.55
N ASP A 113 17.70 -4.57 24.93
CA ASP A 113 17.54 -5.75 24.06
C ASP A 113 16.11 -5.90 23.51
N LYS A 114 15.05 -5.47 24.22
CA LYS A 114 13.66 -5.52 23.69
C LYS A 114 13.50 -4.68 22.41
N LYS A 115 14.36 -3.66 22.23
CA LYS A 115 14.40 -2.83 21.03
C LYS A 115 15.21 -3.47 19.89
N THR A 116 15.89 -4.59 20.12
CA THR A 116 16.72 -5.27 19.10
C THR A 116 15.86 -5.77 17.95
N LEU A 117 14.73 -6.42 18.22
CA LEU A 117 13.83 -6.92 17.18
C LEU A 117 13.24 -5.77 16.33
N PRO A 118 12.61 -4.72 16.90
CA PRO A 118 12.19 -3.55 16.13
C PRO A 118 13.33 -2.90 15.33
N ALA A 119 14.54 -2.80 15.90
CA ALA A 119 15.69 -2.22 15.21
C ALA A 119 16.18 -3.07 14.02
N ILE A 120 16.08 -4.40 14.11
CA ILE A 120 16.38 -5.32 13.00
C ILE A 120 15.35 -5.12 11.88
N ILE A 121 14.06 -5.08 12.23
CA ILE A 121 12.98 -4.87 11.28
C ILE A 121 13.19 -3.53 10.55
N GLU A 122 13.41 -2.46 11.30
CA GLU A 122 13.63 -1.12 10.75
C GLU A 122 14.89 -1.03 9.86
N LYS A 123 16.02 -1.61 10.27
CA LYS A 123 17.33 -1.37 9.62
C LYS A 123 17.74 -2.44 8.62
N THR A 124 17.07 -3.59 8.62
CA THR A 124 17.41 -4.74 7.77
C THR A 124 16.23 -5.16 6.91
N ILE A 125 15.05 -5.32 7.50
CA ILE A 125 13.86 -5.84 6.80
C ILE A 125 13.25 -4.75 5.90
N VAL A 126 12.98 -3.56 6.43
CA VAL A 126 12.39 -2.44 5.66
C VAL A 126 13.23 -2.05 4.44
N PRO A 127 14.57 -1.84 4.52
CA PRO A 127 15.39 -1.57 3.34
C PRO A 127 15.39 -2.72 2.33
N LYS A 128 15.28 -3.97 2.79
CA LYS A 128 15.21 -5.12 1.88
C LYS A 128 13.88 -5.13 1.13
N PHE A 129 12.76 -4.89 1.80
CA PHE A 129 11.45 -4.77 1.15
C PHE A 129 11.38 -3.60 0.19
N LYS A 130 11.97 -2.45 0.55
CA LYS A 130 12.12 -1.30 -0.34
C LYS A 130 12.70 -1.70 -1.69
N VAL A 131 13.93 -2.23 -1.69
CA VAL A 131 14.65 -2.54 -2.93
C VAL A 131 14.01 -3.73 -3.64
N SER A 132 13.76 -4.82 -2.92
CA SER A 132 13.33 -6.08 -3.55
C SER A 132 11.86 -6.11 -3.94
N PHE A 133 10.99 -5.30 -3.31
CA PHE A 133 9.56 -5.32 -3.57
C PHE A 133 8.97 -3.98 -4.02
N VAL A 134 9.40 -2.82 -3.50
CA VAL A 134 8.83 -1.54 -3.98
C VAL A 134 9.46 -1.14 -5.32
N GLU A 135 10.79 -1.20 -5.41
CA GLU A 135 11.53 -0.67 -6.57
C GLU A 135 11.51 -1.61 -7.80
N LEU A 136 11.58 -2.94 -7.60
CA LEU A 136 11.90 -3.88 -8.70
C LEU A 136 10.71 -4.68 -9.28
N ALA A 137 9.49 -4.45 -8.79
CA ALA A 137 8.74 -5.61 -8.35
C ALA A 137 7.24 -5.44 -8.23
N TRP A 138 6.85 -4.47 -7.43
CA TRP A 138 5.47 -4.11 -7.20
C TRP A 138 4.90 -3.44 -8.44
N ASP A 139 3.73 -3.93 -8.83
CA ASP A 139 2.85 -3.33 -9.82
C ASP A 139 1.76 -2.51 -9.10
N PRO A 140 1.79 -1.17 -9.19
CA PRO A 140 0.77 -0.30 -8.61
C PRO A 140 -0.67 -0.57 -9.08
N PHE A 141 -0.86 -1.18 -10.25
CA PHE A 141 -2.19 -1.59 -10.75
C PHE A 141 -2.66 -2.93 -10.16
N SER A 142 -1.80 -3.67 -9.45
CA SER A 142 -2.13 -4.94 -8.82
C SER A 142 -2.68 -4.73 -7.42
N HIS A 143 -4.01 -4.76 -7.29
CA HIS A 143 -4.71 -4.61 -6.00
C HIS A 143 -4.20 -5.60 -4.95
N ARG A 144 -4.01 -6.89 -5.31
CA ARG A 144 -3.48 -7.91 -4.40
C ARG A 144 -2.10 -7.53 -3.84
N GLN A 145 -1.21 -7.01 -4.68
CA GLN A 145 0.13 -6.63 -4.24
C GLN A 145 0.09 -5.36 -3.38
N SER A 146 -0.66 -4.33 -3.79
CA SER A 146 -0.83 -3.08 -3.04
C SER A 146 -1.48 -3.32 -1.68
N GLN A 147 -2.50 -4.17 -1.62
CA GLN A 147 -3.15 -4.58 -0.37
C GLN A 147 -2.19 -5.36 0.52
N SER A 148 -1.50 -6.39 -0.01
CA SER A 148 -0.53 -7.17 0.77
C SER A 148 0.57 -6.29 1.36
N LEU A 149 1.10 -5.34 0.58
CA LEU A 149 2.15 -4.43 1.04
C LEU A 149 1.65 -3.46 2.12
N THR A 150 0.48 -2.85 1.92
CA THR A 150 -0.09 -1.94 2.92
C THR A 150 -0.53 -2.67 4.20
N SER A 151 -1.05 -3.90 4.09
CA SER A 151 -1.33 -4.77 5.24
C SER A 151 -0.07 -5.13 6.02
N LEU A 152 1.03 -5.43 5.33
CA LEU A 152 2.34 -5.64 5.96
C LEU A 152 2.79 -4.37 6.72
N CYS A 153 2.70 -3.19 6.10
CA CYS A 153 3.04 -1.93 6.75
C CYS A 153 2.19 -1.67 8.00
N ARG A 154 0.88 -1.96 7.95
CA ARG A 154 -0.02 -1.81 9.10
C ARG A 154 0.32 -2.77 10.24
N ARG A 155 0.57 -4.06 9.97
CA ARG A 155 1.07 -5.00 10.99
C ARG A 155 2.38 -4.53 11.61
N LEU A 156 3.33 -4.11 10.76
CA LEU A 156 4.62 -3.60 11.25
C LEU A 156 4.47 -2.36 12.14
N GLN A 157 3.42 -1.57 11.90
CA GLN A 157 3.05 -0.45 12.76
C GLN A 157 2.44 -0.92 14.09
N GLU A 158 1.48 -1.84 14.04
CA GLU A 158 0.75 -2.36 15.21
C GLU A 158 1.67 -3.17 16.13
N ASP A 159 2.45 -4.10 15.58
CA ASP A 159 3.23 -5.08 16.34
C ASP A 159 4.59 -4.53 16.82
N TYR A 160 5.18 -3.60 16.06
CA TYR A 160 6.57 -3.14 16.30
C TYR A 160 6.75 -1.61 16.30
N SER A 161 5.68 -0.83 16.11
CA SER A 161 5.74 0.65 16.09
C SER A 161 6.79 1.21 15.10
N ILE A 162 6.91 0.60 13.92
CA ILE A 162 7.93 0.95 12.92
C ILE A 162 7.58 2.24 12.16
N PHE A 163 6.32 2.38 11.76
CA PHE A 163 5.79 3.52 11.00
C PHE A 163 5.24 4.64 11.90
N SER A 164 5.68 4.69 13.16
CA SER A 164 5.25 5.71 14.13
C SER A 164 5.66 7.12 13.69
N THR A 165 5.07 8.14 14.31
CA THR A 165 5.28 9.56 14.00
C THR A 165 6.74 10.04 14.10
N GLU A 166 7.60 9.27 14.77
CA GLU A 166 9.03 9.54 14.85
C GLU A 166 9.74 9.29 13.51
N LYS A 167 10.40 10.32 12.99
CA LYS A 167 11.12 10.31 11.72
C LYS A 167 12.32 9.36 11.74
N ARG A 168 12.11 8.12 11.32
CA ARG A 168 13.17 7.10 11.12
C ARG A 168 13.60 7.05 9.66
N LYS A 169 14.89 7.27 9.39
CA LYS A 169 15.45 7.35 8.02
C LYS A 169 15.12 6.14 7.12
N PRO A 170 15.21 4.88 7.58
CA PRO A 170 14.89 3.72 6.72
C PRO A 170 13.43 3.69 6.29
N VAL A 171 12.53 4.06 7.20
CA VAL A 171 11.08 4.07 6.97
C VAL A 171 10.69 5.22 6.05
N GLN A 172 11.27 6.40 6.26
CA GLN A 172 11.08 7.54 5.35
C GLN A 172 11.52 7.22 3.93
N SER A 173 12.73 6.67 3.78
CA SER A 173 13.23 6.30 2.46
C SER A 173 12.35 5.23 1.79
N PHE A 174 11.77 4.32 2.57
CA PHE A 174 10.80 3.35 2.06
C PHE A 174 9.52 4.03 1.55
N LEU A 175 8.89 4.91 2.34
CA LEU A 175 7.66 5.61 1.98
C LEU A 175 7.87 6.59 0.80
N GLU A 176 9.05 7.20 0.72
CA GLU A 176 9.46 8.03 -0.42
C GLU A 176 9.48 7.19 -1.72
N SER A 177 10.08 6.01 -1.71
CA SER A 177 10.11 5.14 -2.90
C SER A 177 8.74 4.57 -3.26
N VAL A 178 7.85 4.36 -2.29
CA VAL A 178 6.45 4.04 -2.59
C VAL A 178 5.77 5.21 -3.31
N SER A 179 5.93 6.42 -2.78
CA SER A 179 5.33 7.63 -3.35
C SER A 179 5.87 7.92 -4.76
N GLU A 180 7.17 7.74 -4.97
CA GLU A 180 7.83 7.84 -6.27
C GLU A 180 7.29 6.79 -7.25
N ARG A 181 7.16 5.53 -6.81
CA ARG A 181 6.63 4.46 -7.66
C ARG A 181 5.18 4.70 -8.09
N LEU A 182 4.34 5.18 -7.17
CA LEU A 182 2.96 5.57 -7.48
C LEU A 182 2.92 6.79 -8.42
N THR A 183 3.80 7.77 -8.22
CA THR A 183 3.92 8.94 -9.10
C THR A 183 4.29 8.52 -10.53
N ILE A 184 5.29 7.65 -10.68
CA ILE A 184 5.69 7.09 -11.98
C ILE A 184 4.51 6.38 -12.65
N ALA A 185 3.75 5.56 -11.90
CA ALA A 185 2.58 4.88 -12.46
C ALA A 185 1.49 5.86 -12.95
N VAL A 186 1.25 6.95 -12.21
CA VAL A 186 0.29 7.97 -12.64
C VAL A 186 0.79 8.77 -13.84
N ASP A 187 2.07 9.14 -13.87
CA ASP A 187 2.62 10.01 -14.92
C ASP A 187 2.96 9.26 -16.22
N GLU A 188 3.45 8.03 -16.13
CA GLU A 188 3.95 7.26 -17.28
C GLU A 188 2.99 6.18 -17.77
N ASP A 189 2.22 5.54 -16.88
CA ASP A 189 1.40 4.36 -17.22
C ASP A 189 -0.10 4.66 -17.39
N VAL A 190 -0.62 5.77 -16.85
CA VAL A 190 -2.04 6.15 -17.01
C VAL A 190 -2.27 6.84 -18.35
N PHE A 191 -3.12 6.24 -19.18
CA PHE A 191 -3.52 6.81 -20.45
C PHE A 191 -4.99 6.50 -20.77
N ILE A 192 -5.84 7.53 -20.82
CA ILE A 192 -7.24 7.40 -21.23
C ILE A 192 -7.44 8.08 -22.59
N PRO A 193 -7.68 7.34 -23.68
CA PRO A 193 -7.84 7.94 -25.00
C PRO A 193 -9.15 8.71 -25.11
N LEU A 194 -9.08 9.90 -25.71
CA LEU A 194 -10.26 10.70 -26.04
C LEU A 194 -10.70 10.40 -27.48
N TYR A 195 -11.90 9.84 -27.62
CA TYR A 195 -12.50 9.54 -28.91
C TYR A 195 -13.64 10.52 -29.25
N PRO A 196 -13.86 10.87 -30.53
CA PRO A 196 -15.05 11.60 -30.94
C PRO A 196 -16.33 10.83 -30.56
N LYS A 197 -17.38 11.54 -30.17
CA LYS A 197 -18.65 10.92 -29.72
C LYS A 197 -19.21 9.88 -30.70
N LYS A 198 -19.07 10.12 -32.01
CA LYS A 198 -19.48 9.19 -33.08
C LYS A 198 -18.83 7.80 -32.98
N CYS A 199 -17.60 7.73 -32.48
CA CYS A 199 -16.88 6.48 -32.29
C CYS A 199 -17.29 5.73 -31.01
N LEU A 200 -18.05 6.39 -30.13
CA LEU A 200 -18.51 5.87 -28.83
C LEU A 200 -20.02 5.56 -28.83
N GLU A 201 -20.72 5.79 -29.95
CA GLU A 201 -22.14 5.48 -30.09
C GLU A 201 -22.39 3.95 -29.99
N ASP A 202 -21.46 3.15 -30.50
CA ASP A 202 -21.50 1.69 -30.34
C ASP A 202 -20.65 1.26 -29.13
N VAL A 203 -21.34 0.82 -28.07
CA VAL A 203 -20.74 0.29 -26.84
C VAL A 203 -19.89 -0.97 -27.13
N ALA A 204 -20.22 -1.72 -28.19
CA ALA A 204 -19.47 -2.91 -28.58
C ALA A 204 -18.18 -2.59 -29.36
N SER A 205 -17.99 -1.33 -29.76
CA SER A 205 -16.83 -0.89 -30.54
C SER A 205 -15.51 -1.11 -29.78
N PRO A 206 -14.40 -1.40 -30.49
CA PRO A 206 -13.10 -1.56 -29.85
C PRO A 206 -12.61 -0.27 -29.18
N GLN A 207 -12.99 0.91 -29.70
CA GLN A 207 -12.64 2.21 -29.13
C GLN A 207 -13.31 2.42 -27.77
N CYS A 208 -14.62 2.15 -27.66
CA CYS A 208 -15.35 2.25 -26.40
C CYS A 208 -14.77 1.29 -25.35
N LYS A 209 -14.59 0.02 -25.71
CA LYS A 209 -14.01 -1.00 -24.82
C LYS A 209 -12.61 -0.65 -24.35
N PHE A 210 -11.75 -0.16 -25.23
CA PHE A 210 -10.38 0.20 -24.87
C PHE A 210 -10.36 1.41 -23.92
N ARG A 211 -11.13 2.46 -24.22
CA ARG A 211 -11.30 3.62 -23.33
C ARG A 211 -11.78 3.18 -21.95
N ASP A 212 -12.81 2.33 -21.88
CA ASP A 212 -13.40 1.89 -20.62
C ASP A 212 -12.40 1.05 -19.81
N GLN A 213 -11.64 0.16 -20.47
CA GLN A 213 -10.57 -0.59 -19.81
C GLN A 213 -9.52 0.34 -19.20
N GLN A 214 -9.10 1.39 -19.92
CA GLN A 214 -8.15 2.36 -19.40
C GLN A 214 -8.73 3.19 -18.25
N PHE A 215 -10.00 3.60 -18.35
CA PHE A 215 -10.71 4.29 -17.28
C PHE A 215 -10.75 3.43 -16.02
N TRP A 216 -11.18 2.16 -16.12
CA TRP A 216 -11.24 1.25 -14.97
C TRP A 216 -9.87 0.90 -14.41
N ALA A 217 -8.83 0.83 -15.24
CA ALA A 217 -7.44 0.69 -14.78
C ALA A 217 -7.01 1.90 -13.93
N ALA A 218 -7.34 3.12 -14.37
CA ALA A 218 -7.05 4.35 -13.62
C ALA A 218 -7.87 4.43 -12.32
N VAL A 219 -9.15 4.02 -12.31
CA VAL A 219 -9.97 3.92 -11.09
C VAL A 219 -9.37 2.89 -10.11
N LYS A 220 -8.90 1.75 -10.61
CA LYS A 220 -8.22 0.74 -9.78
C LYS A 220 -6.92 1.28 -9.18
N LEU A 221 -6.16 2.07 -9.94
CA LEU A 221 -4.97 2.74 -9.40
C LEU A 221 -5.36 3.75 -8.31
N LEU A 222 -6.45 4.50 -8.50
CA LEU A 222 -6.99 5.44 -7.51
C LEU A 222 -7.33 4.72 -6.19
N GLU A 223 -8.04 3.59 -6.27
CA GLU A 223 -8.33 2.73 -5.11
C GLU A 223 -7.04 2.26 -4.42
N ASN A 224 -6.04 1.83 -5.20
CA ASN A 224 -4.77 1.37 -4.66
C ASN A 224 -3.94 2.49 -4.02
N ILE A 225 -4.04 3.74 -4.50
CA ILE A 225 -3.45 4.92 -3.85
C ILE A 225 -4.13 5.16 -2.50
N GLY A 226 -5.46 5.04 -2.44
CA GLY A 226 -6.25 5.16 -1.21
C GLY A 226 -5.85 4.16 -0.11
N LEU A 227 -5.33 2.98 -0.46
CA LEU A 227 -4.82 2.00 0.50
C LEU A 227 -3.65 2.52 1.35
N TRP A 228 -2.99 3.60 0.96
CA TRP A 228 -1.87 4.19 1.69
C TRP A 228 -2.28 5.25 2.70
N ASP A 229 -3.58 5.49 2.87
CA ASP A 229 -4.11 6.38 3.90
C ASP A 229 -3.57 6.02 5.29
N ASN A 230 -3.21 7.05 6.06
CA ASN A 230 -2.51 6.97 7.36
C ASN A 230 -1.09 6.37 7.36
N LEU A 231 -0.53 6.03 6.18
CA LEU A 231 0.88 5.58 6.06
C LEU A 231 1.74 6.63 5.34
N ILE A 232 1.22 7.22 4.26
CA ILE A 232 1.85 8.32 3.52
C ILE A 232 1.22 9.64 3.99
N PRO A 233 1.98 10.76 4.05
CA PRO A 233 1.42 12.06 4.37
C PRO A 233 0.21 12.40 3.51
N GLU A 234 -0.87 12.83 4.15
CA GLU A 234 -2.17 13.07 3.51
C GLU A 234 -2.08 14.05 2.34
N HIS A 235 -1.29 15.13 2.46
CA HIS A 235 -1.08 16.08 1.37
C HIS A 235 -0.50 15.44 0.10
N THR A 236 0.44 14.49 0.25
CA THR A 236 1.07 13.78 -0.87
C THR A 236 0.06 12.83 -1.54
N LEU A 237 -0.76 12.14 -0.75
CA LEU A 237 -1.82 11.27 -1.29
C LEU A 237 -2.90 12.07 -1.99
N LYS A 238 -3.34 13.20 -1.42
CA LYS A 238 -4.33 14.08 -2.03
C LYS A 238 -3.82 14.68 -3.34
N GLU A 239 -2.57 15.15 -3.39
CA GLU A 239 -1.95 15.63 -4.65
C GLU A 239 -1.95 14.54 -5.72
N LEU A 240 -1.52 13.32 -5.38
CA LEU A 240 -1.43 12.23 -6.34
C LEU A 240 -2.82 11.73 -6.81
N ALA A 241 -3.73 11.49 -5.88
CA ALA A 241 -5.06 10.94 -6.15
C ALA A 241 -5.99 11.96 -6.80
N LEU A 242 -6.06 13.17 -6.24
CA LEU A 242 -7.04 14.17 -6.66
C LEU A 242 -6.51 15.04 -7.80
N ASP A 243 -5.28 15.55 -7.70
CA ASP A 243 -4.75 16.46 -8.71
C ASP A 243 -4.18 15.73 -9.91
N LYS A 244 -3.27 14.77 -9.68
CA LYS A 244 -2.56 14.10 -10.78
C LYS A 244 -3.36 12.99 -11.46
N LEU A 245 -4.25 12.30 -10.75
CA LEU A 245 -5.03 11.20 -11.32
C LEU A 245 -6.47 11.60 -11.66
N LEU A 246 -7.26 12.03 -10.65
CA LEU A 246 -8.67 12.38 -10.85
C LEU A 246 -8.84 13.58 -11.79
N ASN A 247 -8.29 14.74 -11.42
CA ASN A 247 -8.47 15.99 -12.14
C ASN A 247 -7.85 15.96 -13.55
N ARG A 248 -6.69 15.31 -13.70
CA ARG A 248 -5.95 15.25 -14.97
C ARG A 248 -6.51 14.22 -15.96
N TYR A 249 -6.94 13.05 -15.49
CA TYR A 249 -7.33 11.94 -16.38
C TYR A 249 -8.81 11.55 -16.26
N LEU A 250 -9.31 11.28 -15.04
CA LEU A 250 -10.64 10.71 -14.86
C LEU A 250 -11.77 11.71 -15.14
N ILE A 251 -11.66 12.97 -14.68
CA ILE A 251 -12.72 13.98 -14.86
C ILE A 251 -13.02 14.23 -16.33
N ILE A 252 -11.99 14.34 -17.18
CA ILE A 252 -12.18 14.57 -18.61
C ILE A 252 -12.93 13.40 -19.25
N SER A 253 -12.66 12.17 -18.81
CA SER A 253 -13.40 10.99 -19.28
C SER A 253 -14.87 11.03 -18.83
N LEU A 254 -15.13 11.39 -17.57
CA LEU A 254 -16.48 11.50 -17.00
C LEU A 254 -17.32 12.57 -17.72
N LEU A 255 -16.73 13.75 -17.99
CA LEU A 255 -17.40 14.85 -18.69
C LEU A 255 -17.78 14.52 -20.14
N ASN A 256 -17.08 13.57 -20.76
CA ASN A 256 -17.32 13.15 -22.14
C ASN A 256 -18.29 11.97 -22.26
N GLU A 257 -18.71 11.37 -21.14
CA GLU A 257 -19.66 10.27 -21.14
C GLU A 257 -21.08 10.76 -21.46
N SER A 258 -21.71 10.17 -22.47
CA SER A 258 -23.04 10.56 -22.93
C SER A 258 -24.14 9.80 -22.21
N ASN A 259 -23.84 8.60 -21.70
CA ASN A 259 -24.80 7.80 -20.96
C ASN A 259 -24.83 8.20 -19.48
N VAL A 260 -25.94 8.80 -19.07
CA VAL A 260 -26.14 9.33 -17.71
C VAL A 260 -26.12 8.21 -16.65
N GLU A 261 -26.66 7.02 -16.95
CA GLU A 261 -26.66 5.89 -16.00
C GLU A 261 -25.25 5.35 -15.79
N PHE A 262 -24.48 5.23 -16.87
CA PHE A 262 -23.10 4.79 -16.81
C PHE A 262 -22.19 5.82 -16.12
N SER A 263 -22.37 7.11 -16.42
CA SER A 263 -21.69 8.22 -15.73
C SER A 263 -21.97 8.17 -14.21
N ALA A 264 -23.21 7.90 -13.80
CA ALA A 264 -23.54 7.77 -12.39
C ALA A 264 -22.84 6.58 -11.71
N GLU A 265 -22.74 5.43 -12.38
CA GLU A 265 -21.99 4.27 -11.87
C GLU A 265 -20.48 4.58 -11.76
N GLN A 266 -19.90 5.24 -12.76
CA GLN A 266 -18.50 5.67 -12.73
C GLN A 266 -18.23 6.64 -11.58
N CYS A 267 -19.09 7.65 -11.39
CA CYS A 267 -18.99 8.59 -10.27
C CYS A 267 -19.06 7.86 -8.91
N LYS A 268 -19.97 6.88 -8.77
CA LYS A 268 -20.08 6.06 -7.57
C LYS A 268 -18.80 5.28 -7.28
N LYS A 269 -18.21 4.67 -8.30
CA LYS A 269 -16.95 3.92 -8.15
C LYS A 269 -15.77 4.82 -7.81
N VAL A 270 -15.67 5.99 -8.43
CA VAL A 270 -14.63 6.98 -8.12
C VAL A 270 -14.74 7.48 -6.69
N ALA A 271 -15.96 7.83 -6.24
CA ALA A 271 -16.19 8.30 -4.87
C ALA A 271 -15.81 7.26 -3.81
N ALA A 272 -16.17 5.99 -4.06
CA ALA A 272 -15.85 4.87 -3.18
C ALA A 272 -14.34 4.59 -3.03
N CYS A 273 -13.48 5.14 -3.90
CA CYS A 273 -12.03 4.98 -3.82
C CYS A 273 -11.40 5.91 -2.77
N PHE A 274 -12.09 6.97 -2.35
CA PHE A 274 -11.52 7.97 -1.45
C PHE A 274 -11.54 7.49 0.00
N PRO A 275 -10.44 7.69 0.77
CA PRO A 275 -10.45 7.43 2.21
C PRO A 275 -11.48 8.31 2.92
N LYS A 276 -12.28 7.70 3.81
CA LYS A 276 -13.33 8.41 4.57
C LYS A 276 -12.77 9.47 5.53
N THR A 277 -11.55 9.26 6.00
CA THR A 277 -10.78 10.18 6.86
C THR A 277 -10.60 11.56 6.23
N TRP A 278 -10.67 11.68 4.90
CA TRP A 278 -10.47 12.96 4.21
C TRP A 278 -11.66 13.92 4.31
N PHE A 279 -12.82 13.44 4.78
CA PHE A 279 -14.09 14.17 4.77
C PHE A 279 -14.70 14.37 6.17
N GLU A 280 -13.93 14.16 7.24
CA GLU A 280 -14.43 14.27 8.62
C GLU A 280 -14.97 15.67 8.98
N GLU A 281 -14.49 16.72 8.31
CA GLU A 281 -14.93 18.10 8.53
C GLU A 281 -16.22 18.48 7.76
N ASN A 282 -16.81 17.55 7.00
CA ASN A 282 -17.99 17.80 6.12
C ASN A 282 -17.82 18.97 5.15
N GLU A 283 -16.59 19.36 4.84
CA GLU A 283 -16.27 20.37 3.84
C GLU A 283 -15.75 19.72 2.55
N ILE A 284 -16.25 20.22 1.41
CA ILE A 284 -15.80 19.75 0.10
C ILE A 284 -14.36 20.20 -0.12
N LEU A 285 -13.47 19.23 -0.35
CA LEU A 285 -12.08 19.51 -0.71
C LEU A 285 -12.03 20.36 -2.00
N PRO A 286 -11.20 21.43 -2.06
CA PRO A 286 -11.12 22.30 -3.23
C PRO A 286 -10.86 21.56 -4.55
N GLN A 287 -10.12 20.46 -4.48
CA GLN A 287 -9.72 19.63 -5.62
C GLN A 287 -10.88 18.81 -6.19
N LEU A 288 -11.96 18.60 -5.43
CA LEU A 288 -13.15 17.85 -5.83
C LEU A 288 -14.25 18.73 -6.43
N LYS A 289 -14.09 20.06 -6.47
CA LYS A 289 -15.14 20.97 -6.96
C LYS A 289 -15.60 20.66 -8.39
N ASN A 290 -14.68 20.28 -9.28
CA ASN A 290 -15.01 19.90 -10.66
C ASN A 290 -15.80 18.59 -10.71
N PHE A 291 -15.42 17.63 -9.87
CA PHE A 291 -16.12 16.35 -9.73
C PHE A 291 -17.53 16.54 -9.15
N CYS A 292 -17.65 17.31 -8.05
CA CYS A 292 -18.95 17.68 -7.48
C CYS A 292 -19.85 18.38 -8.50
N SER A 293 -19.31 19.35 -9.26
CA SER A 293 -20.07 20.04 -10.32
C SER A 293 -20.59 19.08 -11.39
N HIS A 294 -19.79 18.09 -11.81
CA HIS A 294 -20.22 17.06 -12.76
C HIS A 294 -21.32 16.15 -12.19
N VAL A 295 -21.18 15.74 -10.92
CA VAL A 295 -22.19 14.95 -10.22
C VAL A 295 -23.51 15.72 -10.15
N LEU A 296 -23.49 17.00 -9.79
CA LEU A 296 -24.67 17.87 -9.76
C LEU A 296 -25.32 18.04 -11.15
N GLN A 297 -24.52 18.22 -12.21
CA GLN A 297 -25.03 18.26 -13.59
C GLN A 297 -25.70 16.94 -13.98
N THR A 298 -25.09 15.82 -13.60
CA THR A 298 -25.66 14.48 -13.83
C THR A 298 -26.99 14.36 -13.10
N VAL A 299 -27.08 14.75 -11.82
CA VAL A 299 -28.32 14.75 -11.04
C VAL A 299 -29.43 15.56 -11.73
N HIS A 300 -29.12 16.75 -12.24
CA HIS A 300 -30.10 17.58 -12.94
C HIS A 300 -30.65 16.96 -14.24
N SER A 301 -29.93 16.00 -14.83
CA SER A 301 -30.32 15.31 -16.06
C SER A 301 -31.00 13.95 -15.84
N VAL A 302 -31.00 13.42 -14.61
CA VAL A 302 -31.57 12.12 -14.25
C VAL A 302 -33.02 12.26 -13.79
N CYS A 303 -33.89 11.37 -14.28
CA CYS A 303 -35.28 11.25 -13.82
C CYS A 303 -35.57 9.94 -13.06
N LYS A 304 -34.64 8.98 -13.01
CA LYS A 304 -34.83 7.69 -12.34
C LYS A 304 -34.37 7.78 -10.89
N ASP A 305 -35.24 7.39 -9.97
CA ASP A 305 -34.98 7.46 -8.52
C ASP A 305 -33.76 6.63 -8.09
N ASP A 306 -33.58 5.41 -8.60
CA ASP A 306 -32.43 4.54 -8.25
C ASP A 306 -31.06 5.18 -8.61
N VAL A 307 -31.02 5.91 -9.72
CA VAL A 307 -29.82 6.61 -10.20
C VAL A 307 -29.58 7.89 -9.40
N LEU A 308 -30.65 8.62 -9.06
CA LEU A 308 -30.60 9.76 -8.15
C LEU A 308 -30.07 9.37 -6.77
N THR A 309 -30.58 8.29 -6.18
CA THR A 309 -30.11 7.72 -4.92
C THR A 309 -28.62 7.42 -4.97
N SER A 310 -28.12 6.84 -6.07
CA SER A 310 -26.69 6.55 -6.24
C SER A 310 -25.83 7.83 -6.29
N LEU A 311 -26.30 8.89 -6.95
CA LEU A 311 -25.61 10.18 -7.00
C LEU A 311 -25.69 10.95 -5.67
N PHE A 312 -26.77 10.78 -4.90
CA PHE A 312 -26.88 11.33 -3.55
C PHE A 312 -25.89 10.68 -2.58
N ILE A 313 -25.68 9.37 -2.69
CA ILE A 313 -24.61 8.69 -1.94
C ILE A 313 -23.26 9.29 -2.29
N VAL A 314 -22.98 9.54 -3.58
CA VAL A 314 -21.72 10.17 -4.02
C VAL A 314 -21.53 11.55 -3.39
N LEU A 315 -22.55 12.42 -3.44
CA LEU A 315 -22.47 13.75 -2.84
C LEU A 315 -22.22 13.68 -1.33
N ALA A 316 -22.85 12.75 -0.63
CA ALA A 316 -22.61 12.54 0.79
C ALA A 316 -21.19 12.01 1.07
N GLU A 317 -20.70 11.04 0.28
CA GLU A 317 -19.36 10.45 0.43
C GLU A 317 -18.23 11.47 0.22
N ILE A 318 -18.43 12.48 -0.63
CA ILE A 318 -17.44 13.56 -0.87
C ILE A 318 -17.60 14.77 0.07
N GLY A 319 -18.47 14.70 1.08
CA GLY A 319 -18.73 15.78 2.03
C GLY A 319 -19.54 16.95 1.47
N ALA A 320 -20.26 16.78 0.36
CA ALA A 320 -21.08 17.81 -0.28
C ALA A 320 -22.50 17.88 0.32
N CYS A 321 -22.61 17.97 1.64
CA CYS A 321 -23.88 17.92 2.38
C CYS A 321 -24.81 19.11 2.09
N ASP A 322 -24.25 20.31 1.92
CA ASP A 322 -25.01 21.53 1.61
C ASP A 322 -25.62 21.46 0.21
N ASP A 323 -24.82 21.07 -0.79
CA ASP A 323 -25.26 20.89 -2.16
C ASP A 323 -26.31 19.78 -2.27
N LEU A 324 -26.13 18.67 -1.54
CA LEU A 324 -27.10 17.59 -1.45
C LEU A 324 -28.44 18.07 -0.90
N THR A 325 -28.42 18.85 0.19
CA THR A 325 -29.64 19.40 0.81
C THR A 325 -30.37 20.33 -0.17
N ALA A 326 -29.64 21.23 -0.83
CA ALA A 326 -30.21 22.15 -1.82
C ALA A 326 -30.86 21.43 -3.01
N VAL A 327 -30.25 20.35 -3.50
CA VAL A 327 -30.80 19.54 -4.59
C VAL A 327 -32.06 18.81 -4.15
N VAL A 328 -32.06 18.22 -2.96
CA VAL A 328 -33.21 17.45 -2.44
C VAL A 328 -34.41 18.36 -2.21
N GLU A 329 -34.18 19.58 -1.71
CA GLU A 329 -35.22 20.60 -1.57
C GLU A 329 -35.77 21.02 -2.94
N LYS A 330 -34.89 21.22 -3.93
CA LYS A 330 -35.28 21.64 -5.28
C LYS A 330 -36.16 20.61 -6.01
N TYR A 331 -35.89 19.31 -5.84
CA TYR A 331 -36.62 18.23 -6.51
C TYR A 331 -37.69 17.55 -5.63
N ASN A 332 -37.82 17.97 -4.36
CA ASN A 332 -38.74 17.41 -3.37
C ASN A 332 -38.57 15.89 -3.16
N CYS A 333 -37.32 15.40 -3.24
CA CYS A 333 -36.97 13.98 -3.15
C CYS A 333 -36.59 13.53 -1.72
N LYS A 334 -37.18 14.15 -0.68
CA LYS A 334 -36.83 13.86 0.74
C LYS A 334 -36.98 12.38 1.10
N HIS A 335 -37.95 11.70 0.50
CA HIS A 335 -38.18 10.25 0.70
C HIS A 335 -36.96 9.37 0.33
N LEU A 336 -36.14 9.79 -0.64
CA LEU A 336 -34.93 9.07 -1.00
C LEU A 336 -33.84 9.25 0.06
N LEU A 337 -33.75 10.43 0.68
CA LEU A 337 -32.80 10.70 1.76
C LEU A 337 -33.13 9.92 3.04
N ASP A 338 -34.42 9.86 3.39
CA ASP A 338 -34.91 9.09 4.54
C ASP A 338 -34.63 7.58 4.38
N SER A 339 -34.62 7.08 3.15
CA SER A 339 -34.30 5.68 2.84
C SER A 339 -32.80 5.36 2.95
N LEU A 340 -31.94 6.36 2.80
CA LEU A 340 -30.49 6.20 2.71
C LEU A 340 -29.77 6.24 4.07
N LYS A 341 -30.44 6.72 5.14
CA LYS A 341 -29.83 6.90 6.49
C LYS A 341 -28.44 7.56 6.43
N LEU A 342 -28.27 8.54 5.54
CA LEU A 342 -27.00 9.23 5.30
C LEU A 342 -26.68 10.29 6.38
N PHE A 343 -27.54 10.41 7.40
CA PHE A 343 -27.37 11.27 8.56
C PHE A 343 -27.82 10.54 9.83
#